data_AF-A0A536TPI4-F1
#
_entry.id   AF-A0A536TPI4-F1
#
_cell.length_a   1.000
_cell.length_b   1.000
_cell.length_c   1.000
_cell.angle_alpha   90.00
_cell.angle_beta   90.00
_cell.angle_gamma   90.00
#
_symmetry.space_group_name_H-M   'P 1'
#
loop_
_entity.id
_entity.type
_entity.pdbx_description
1 polymer ?
#
loop_
_entity_poly.entity_id
_entity_poly.type
_entity_poly.pdbx_seq_one_letter_code
_entity_poly.pdbx_strand_id
1 'polypeptide(L)'
;MLKTRVMTAAVLLAVFLSALFLLPKDGWIAFCAVLLGVAAWEWGALAALAAFIRTLYAALVVGLFVLPEVLADSRGLYAPAWIYYAAASFWIILVPLGIWRQPRLGSRALLLAAG
;
A
#
# COMPACT_ATOMS: atom_id res chain seq x y z
N MET A 1 -27.97 5.17 9.31
CA MET A 1 -26.83 4.60 8.55
C MET A 1 -25.91 5.65 7.95
N LEU A 2 -26.41 6.75 7.35
CA LEU A 2 -25.53 7.84 6.90
C LEU A 2 -24.74 8.50 8.03
N LYS A 3 -25.39 8.81 9.17
CA LYS A 3 -24.73 9.50 10.31
C LYS A 3 -23.45 8.80 10.78
N THR A 4 -23.49 7.48 10.95
CA THR A 4 -22.32 6.68 11.36
C THR A 4 -21.20 6.73 10.32
N ARG A 5 -21.53 6.57 9.03
CA ARG A 5 -20.55 6.62 7.93
C ARG A 5 -19.89 7.99 7.80
N VAL A 6 -20.68 9.06 7.95
CA VAL A 6 -20.18 10.44 7.91
C VAL A 6 -19.26 10.70 9.09
N MET A 7 -19.62 10.26 10.30
CA MET A 7 -18.75 10.41 11.47
C MET A 7 -17.43 9.65 11.30
N THR A 8 -17.46 8.38 10.88
CA THR A 8 -16.22 7.60 10.71
C THR A 8 -15.31 8.21 9.65
N ALA A 9 -15.88 8.67 8.52
CA ALA A 9 -15.11 9.35 7.49
C ALA A 9 -14.50 10.67 7.99
N ALA A 10 -15.26 11.48 8.75
CA ALA A 10 -14.76 12.72 9.32
C ALA A 10 -13.62 12.49 10.32
N VAL A 11 -13.73 11.45 11.17
CA VAL A 11 -12.67 11.08 12.12
C VAL A 11 -11.42 10.60 11.39
N LEU A 12 -11.56 9.72 10.39
CA LEU A 12 -10.42 9.26 9.59
C LEU A 12 -9.75 10.40 8.84
N LEU A 13 -10.54 11.32 8.28
CA LEU A 13 -10.02 12.51 7.61
C LEU A 13 -9.25 13.40 8.58
N ALA A 14 -9.80 13.66 9.77
CA ALA A 14 -9.12 14.45 10.80
C ALA A 14 -7.78 13.81 11.22
N VAL A 15 -7.78 12.51 11.51
CA VAL A 15 -6.56 11.76 11.86
C VAL A 15 -5.53 11.83 10.73
N PHE A 16 -5.96 11.63 9.48
CA PHE A 16 -5.07 11.69 8.32
C PHE A 16 -4.48 13.09 8.11
N LEU A 17 -5.28 14.14 8.19
CA LEU A 17 -4.79 15.52 8.04
C LEU A 17 -3.86 15.92 9.19
N SER A 18 -4.18 15.52 10.42
CA SER A 18 -3.27 15.71 11.56
C SER A 18 -1.95 14.98 11.35
N ALA A 19 -1.97 13.74 10.87
CA ALA A 19 -0.75 13.02 10.51
C ALA A 19 0.04 13.73 9.40
N LEU A 20 -0.65 14.20 8.36
CA LEU A 20 -0.01 14.84 7.20
C LEU A 20 0.69 16.16 7.54
N PHE A 21 0.08 16.99 8.40
CA PHE A 21 0.57 18.34 8.68
C PHE A 21 1.35 18.47 9.99
N LEU A 22 1.17 17.58 10.96
CA LEU A 22 1.77 17.71 12.29
C LEU A 22 2.89 16.71 12.56
N LEU A 23 2.93 15.56 11.88
CA LEU A 23 4.01 14.60 12.13
C LEU A 23 5.32 15.08 11.47
N PRO A 24 6.47 14.91 12.15
CA PRO A 24 7.76 15.03 11.51
C PRO A 24 7.94 13.91 10.46
N LYS A 25 8.93 14.05 9.58
CA LYS A 25 9.25 13.11 8.50
C LYS A 25 9.16 11.64 8.94
N ASP A 26 9.86 11.27 10.01
CA ASP A 26 9.92 9.89 10.51
C ASP A 26 8.57 9.42 11.05
N GLY A 27 7.83 10.31 11.71
CA GLY A 27 6.47 10.03 12.17
C GLY A 27 5.53 9.75 11.00
N TRP A 28 5.63 10.54 9.92
CA TRP A 28 4.83 10.33 8.71
C TRP A 28 5.16 9.01 8.02
N ILE A 29 6.45 8.68 7.89
CA ILE A 29 6.88 7.39 7.33
C ILE A 29 6.36 6.24 8.19
N ALA A 30 6.47 6.32 9.51
CA ALA A 30 5.94 5.29 10.41
C ALA A 30 4.41 5.15 10.28
N PHE A 31 3.68 6.26 10.18
CA PHE A 31 2.23 6.25 9.95
C PHE A 31 1.87 5.54 8.63
N CYS A 32 2.54 5.88 7.53
CA CYS A 32 2.35 5.22 6.24
C CYS A 32 2.72 3.72 6.30
N ALA A 33 3.80 3.36 7.01
CA ALA A 33 4.23 1.98 7.16
C ALA A 33 3.18 1.11 7.87
N VAL A 34 2.51 1.63 8.90
CA VAL A 34 1.41 0.93 9.58
C VAL A 34 0.24 0.69 8.63
N LEU A 35 -0.20 1.73 7.91
CA LEU A 35 -1.29 1.61 6.94
C LEU A 35 -0.94 0.62 5.82
N LEU A 36 0.28 0.67 5.30
CA LEU A 36 0.80 -0.25 4.29
C LEU A 36 0.81 -1.69 4.80
N GLY A 37 1.25 -1.92 6.05
CA GLY A 37 1.26 -3.24 6.66
C GLY A 37 -0.15 -3.84 6.80
N VAL A 38 -1.13 -3.04 7.23
CA VAL A 38 -2.54 -3.46 7.30
C VAL A 38 -3.06 -3.78 5.89
N ALA A 39 -2.81 -2.92 4.91
CA ALA A 39 -3.24 -3.13 3.54
C ALA A 39 -2.62 -4.40 2.93
N ALA A 40 -1.31 -4.61 3.09
CA ALA A 40 -0.62 -5.81 2.61
C ALA A 40 -1.12 -7.08 3.31
N TRP A 41 -1.44 -6.99 4.60
CA TRP A 41 -2.05 -8.10 5.34
C TRP A 41 -3.43 -8.45 4.81
N GLU A 42 -4.32 -7.46 4.65
CA GLU A 42 -5.65 -7.70 4.07
C GLU A 42 -5.56 -8.24 2.65
N TRP A 43 -4.61 -7.74 1.87
CA TRP A 43 -4.34 -8.27 0.53
C TRP A 43 -3.91 -9.74 0.54
N GLY A 44 -3.00 -10.12 1.44
CA GLY A 44 -2.62 -11.52 1.61
C GLY A 44 -3.81 -12.42 2.02
N ALA A 45 -4.77 -11.87 2.77
CA ALA A 45 -6.01 -12.59 3.09
C ALA A 45 -6.89 -12.79 1.83
N LEU A 46 -7.04 -11.76 1.00
CA LEU A 46 -7.76 -11.83 -0.28
C LEU A 46 -7.10 -12.80 -1.27
N ALA A 47 -5.77 -12.90 -1.24
CA ALA A 47 -5.00 -13.84 -2.03
C ALA A 47 -4.96 -15.27 -1.43
N ALA A 48 -5.70 -15.53 -0.34
CA ALA A 48 -5.81 -16.81 0.35
C ALA A 48 -4.46 -17.37 0.85
N LEU A 49 -3.56 -16.50 1.33
CA LEU A 49 -2.31 -16.92 1.96
C LEU A 49 -2.57 -17.50 3.35
N ALA A 50 -1.77 -18.49 3.74
CA ALA A 50 -1.74 -18.98 5.12
C ALA A 50 -1.34 -17.85 6.08
N ALA A 51 -1.85 -17.90 7.32
CA ALA A 51 -1.69 -16.81 8.30
C ALA A 51 -0.22 -16.38 8.49
N PHE A 52 0.70 -17.35 8.59
CA PHE A 52 2.14 -17.08 8.72
C PHE A 52 2.73 -16.37 7.49
N ILE A 53 2.37 -16.83 6.29
CA ILE A 53 2.86 -16.26 5.03
C ILE A 53 2.30 -14.85 4.82
N ARG A 54 1.07 -14.60 5.24
CA ARG A 54 0.47 -13.26 5.24
C ARG A 54 1.22 -12.28 6.14
N THR A 55 1.62 -12.71 7.35
CA THR A 55 2.49 -11.91 8.24
C THR A 55 3.82 -11.61 7.60
N LEU A 56 4.47 -12.64 7.05
CA LEU A 56 5.77 -12.48 6.42
C LEU A 56 5.69 -11.54 5.22
N TYR A 57 4.65 -11.68 4.39
CA TYR A 57 4.39 -10.80 3.26
C TYR A 57 4.24 -9.33 3.70
N ALA A 58 3.36 -9.06 4.66
CA ALA A 58 3.16 -7.70 5.18
C ALA A 58 4.45 -7.12 5.78
N ALA A 59 5.20 -7.93 6.55
CA ALA A 59 6.47 -7.51 7.13
C ALA A 59 7.54 -7.20 6.07
N LEU A 60 7.62 -8.00 5.00
CA LEU A 60 8.54 -7.76 3.88
C LEU A 60 8.17 -6.48 3.12
N VAL A 61 6.90 -6.25 2.83
CA VAL A 61 6.42 -5.04 2.14
C VAL A 61 6.73 -3.78 2.98
N VAL A 62 6.43 -3.82 4.28
CA VAL A 62 6.78 -2.73 5.21
C VAL A 62 8.28 -2.54 5.31
N GLY A 63 9.04 -3.64 5.40
CA GLY A 63 10.50 -3.61 5.42
C GLY A 63 11.07 -2.91 4.19
N LEU A 64 10.63 -3.29 2.99
CA LEU A 64 11.06 -2.66 1.73
C LEU A 64 10.67 -1.18 1.62
N PHE A 65 9.55 -0.77 2.23
CA PHE A 65 9.13 0.62 2.29
C PHE A 65 10.02 1.48 3.20
N VAL A 66 10.42 0.95 4.36
CA VAL A 66 11.22 1.68 5.36
C VAL A 66 12.72 1.60 5.09
N LEU A 67 13.19 0.52 4.44
CA LEU A 67 14.61 0.25 4.21
C LEU A 67 15.40 1.42 3.56
N PRO A 68 14.87 2.13 2.55
CA PRO A 68 15.59 3.25 1.96
C PRO A 68 15.81 4.41 2.93
N GLU A 69 14.87 4.67 3.83
CA GLU A 69 15.02 5.72 4.85
C GLU A 69 16.10 5.37 5.88
N VAL A 70 16.26 4.08 6.18
CA VAL A 70 17.26 3.59 7.15
C VAL A 70 18.65 3.47 6.54
N LEU A 71 18.75 3.05 5.27
CA LEU A 71 20.03 2.73 4.61
C LEU A 71 20.58 3.86 3.73
N ALA A 72 19.73 4.71 3.16
CA ALA A 72 20.15 5.73 2.22
C ALA A 72 20.23 7.10 2.91
N ASP A 73 21.42 7.67 2.92
CA ASP A 73 21.67 9.04 3.35
C ASP A 73 21.08 10.02 2.32
N SER A 74 19.77 10.27 2.40
CA SER A 74 19.03 11.37 1.74
C SER A 74 19.36 11.67 0.28
N ARG A 75 19.72 10.68 -0.55
CA ARG A 75 20.02 10.91 -1.98
C ARG A 75 18.74 10.93 -2.81
N GLY A 76 18.03 12.05 -2.70
CA GLY A 76 16.91 12.41 -3.58
C GLY A 76 15.54 12.23 -2.92
N LEU A 77 14.73 13.30 -2.96
CA LEU A 77 13.32 13.32 -2.53
C LEU A 77 12.42 12.42 -3.39
N TYR A 78 12.91 11.92 -4.53
CA TYR A 78 12.13 11.23 -5.54
C TYR A 78 12.72 9.88 -5.88
N ALA A 79 11.83 8.90 -6.05
CA ALA A 79 12.19 7.63 -6.65
C ALA A 79 12.73 7.87 -8.08
N PRO A 80 13.58 6.96 -8.61
CA PRO A 80 13.97 7.00 -10.01
C PRO A 80 12.75 7.09 -10.94
N ALA A 81 12.83 7.92 -11.99
CA ALA A 81 11.70 8.19 -12.89
C ALA A 81 11.01 6.94 -13.46
N TRP A 82 11.78 5.88 -13.72
CA TRP A 82 11.28 4.60 -14.23
C TRP A 82 10.25 3.94 -13.30
N ILE A 83 10.34 4.15 -11.98
CA ILE A 83 9.37 3.61 -11.01
C ILE A 83 8.01 4.26 -11.24
N TYR A 84 7.98 5.59 -11.45
CA TYR A 84 6.74 6.30 -11.75
C TYR A 84 6.16 5.87 -13.10
N TYR A 85 6.98 5.69 -14.13
CA TYR A 85 6.50 5.19 -15.43
C TYR A 85 5.96 3.76 -15.35
N ALA A 86 6.61 2.88 -14.58
CA ALA A 86 6.15 1.52 -14.35
C ALA A 86 4.81 1.51 -13.61
N ALA A 87 4.69 2.30 -12.52
CA ALA A 87 3.45 2.43 -11.77
C ALA A 87 2.31 3.03 -12.61
N ALA A 88 2.59 4.07 -13.40
CA ALA A 88 1.60 4.67 -14.30
C ALA A 88 1.14 3.66 -15.37
N SER A 89 2.06 2.90 -15.97
CA SER A 89 1.73 1.87 -16.94
C SER A 89 0.89 0.75 -16.32
N PHE A 90 1.21 0.34 -15.09
CA PHE A 90 0.42 -0.62 -14.33
C PHE A 90 -1.02 -0.16 -14.13
N TRP A 91 -1.22 1.05 -13.58
CA TRP A 91 -2.55 1.56 -13.26
C TRP A 91 -3.38 1.98 -14.46
N ILE A 92 -2.77 2.55 -15.50
CA ILE A 92 -3.50 3.08 -16.67
C ILE A 92 -3.79 1.97 -17.70
N ILE A 93 -2.90 0.98 -17.83
CA ILE A 93 -2.99 -0.03 -18.89
C ILE A 93 -3.33 -1.40 -18.33
N LEU A 94 -2.50 -1.93 -17.42
CA LEU A 94 -2.63 -3.32 -16.95
C LEU A 94 -3.92 -3.53 -16.13
N VAL A 95 -4.26 -2.62 -15.22
CA VAL A 95 -5.46 -2.75 -14.38
C VAL A 95 -6.76 -2.71 -15.21
N PRO A 96 -7.01 -1.72 -16.10
CA PRO A 96 -8.23 -1.70 -16.90
C PRO A 96 -8.35 -2.89 -17.85
N LEU A 97 -7.25 -3.28 -18.50
CA LEU A 97 -7.23 -4.47 -19.37
C LEU A 97 -7.48 -5.76 -18.58
N GLY A 98 -6.97 -5.86 -17.37
CA GLY A 98 -7.20 -6.98 -16.46
C GLY A 98 -8.67 -7.10 -16.05
N ILE A 99 -9.32 -5.99 -15.67
CA ILE A 99 -10.74 -5.96 -15.31
C ILE A 99 -11.63 -6.30 -16.52
N TRP A 100 -11.32 -5.76 -17.70
CA TRP A 100 -12.08 -6.02 -18.92
C TRP A 100 -12.02 -7.47 -19.40
N ARG A 101 -10.89 -8.15 -19.20
CA ARG A 101 -10.72 -9.53 -19.63
C ARG A 101 -11.34 -10.55 -18.67
N GLN A 102 -11.81 -10.14 -17.49
CA GLN A 102 -12.39 -11.01 -16.46
C GLN A 102 -11.64 -12.35 -16.34
N PRO A 103 -10.29 -12.39 -16.32
CA PRO A 103 -9.59 -13.65 -16.15
C PRO A 103 -10.06 -14.21 -14.81
N ARG A 104 -10.60 -15.44 -14.80
CA ARG A 104 -10.92 -16.13 -13.55
C ARG A 104 -9.65 -16.04 -12.70
N LEU A 105 -9.68 -15.27 -11.61
CA LEU A 105 -8.51 -15.00 -10.74
C LEU A 105 -8.12 -16.25 -9.94
N GLY A 106 -7.82 -17.34 -10.64
CA GLY A 106 -7.41 -18.62 -10.06
C GLY A 106 -5.91 -18.71 -9.82
N SER A 107 -5.10 -17.83 -10.43
CA SER A 107 -3.66 -17.83 -10.23
C SER A 107 -3.28 -16.95 -9.05
N ARG A 108 -2.92 -17.58 -7.93
CA ARG A 108 -2.41 -16.93 -6.72
C ARG A 108 -1.23 -16.00 -6.99
N ALA A 109 -0.42 -16.29 -8.03
CA ALA A 109 0.72 -15.47 -8.43
C ALA A 109 0.30 -14.11 -9.02
N LEU A 110 -0.82 -14.06 -9.77
CA LEU A 110 -1.35 -12.80 -10.31
C LEU A 110 -1.96 -11.94 -9.20
N LEU A 111 -2.58 -12.56 -8.19
CA LEU A 111 -3.09 -11.85 -7.02
C LEU A 111 -1.93 -11.29 -6.18
N LEU A 112 -0.87 -12.05 -5.98
CA LEU A 112 0.33 -11.59 -5.26
C LEU A 112 1.09 -10.49 -5.99
N ALA A 113 1.14 -10.50 -7.32
CA ALA A 113 1.83 -9.48 -8.12
C ALA A 113 1.03 -8.16 -8.27
N ALA A 114 -0.28 -8.19 -7.95
CA ALA A 114 -1.15 -7.01 -8.06
C ALA A 114 -1.26 -6.20 -6.76
N GLY A 115 -0.78 -6.73 -5.63
CA GLY A 115 -0.67 -6.01 -4.36
C GLY A 115 0.77 -5.71 -3.99
#